data_AF-A0A0F9ICY0-F1
#
_entry.id   AF-A0A0F9ICY0-F1
#
_cell.length_a   1.000
_cell.length_b   1.000
_cell.length_c   1.000
_cell.angle_alpha   90.00
_cell.angle_beta   90.00
_cell.angle_gamma   90.00
#
_symmetry.space_group_name_H-M   'P 1'
#
loop_
_entity.id
_entity.type
_entity.pdbx_description
1 polymer ?
#
loop_
_entity_poly.entity_id
_entity_poly.type
_entity_poly.pdbx_seq_one_letter_code
_entity_poly.pdbx_strand_id
1 'polypeptide(L)' 'MDNPLLEAALDYAARGWPIFPARVDKTPYTTSGVLDATTDERQVREWWARWPGANVALDVGGA' A
#
# COMPACT_ATOMS: atom_id res chain seq x y z
N MET A 1 1.56 19.26 1.84
CA MET A 1 1.38 18.51 3.09
C MET A 1 1.89 17.13 2.79
N ASP A 2 3.07 16.85 3.32
CA ASP A 2 3.85 15.68 2.95
C ASP A 2 3.33 14.51 3.78
N ASN A 3 2.85 13.46 3.11
CA ASN A 3 2.40 12.24 3.78
C ASN A 3 3.53 11.20 3.66
N PRO A 4 4.32 10.97 4.72
CA PRO A 4 5.48 10.09 4.64
C PRO A 4 5.09 8.64 4.34
N LEU A 5 3.87 8.21 4.71
CA LEU A 5 3.38 6.86 4.40
C LEU A 5 3.05 6.71 2.92
N LEU A 6 2.46 7.74 2.31
CA LEU A 6 2.23 7.76 0.86
C LEU A 6 3.55 7.82 0.10
N GLU A 7 4.49 8.66 0.53
CA GLU A 7 5.83 8.75 -0.09
C GLU A 7 6.55 7.40 -0.07
N ALA A 8 6.54 6.70 1.07
CA ALA A 8 7.09 5.36 1.19
C ALA A 8 6.35 4.35 0.29
N ALA A 9 5.01 4.38 0.25
CA ALA A 9 4.23 3.49 -0.60
C ALA A 9 4.56 3.68 -2.09
N LEU A 10 4.70 4.93 -2.54
CA LEU A 10 5.07 5.26 -3.91
C LEU A 10 6.51 4.85 -4.24
N ASP A 11 7.46 5.07 -3.33
CA ASP A 11 8.84 4.63 -3.51
C ASP A 11 8.93 3.10 -3.63
N TYR A 12 8.18 2.34 -2.81
CA TYR A 12 8.15 0.87 -2.91
C TYR A 12 7.50 0.40 -4.22
N ALA A 13 6.37 0.98 -4.61
CA ALA A 13 5.72 0.66 -5.87
C ALA A 13 6.63 0.97 -7.08
N ALA A 14 7.35 2.09 -7.06
CA ALA A 14 8.30 2.47 -8.10
C ALA A 14 9.50 1.51 -8.22
N ARG A 15 9.87 0.83 -7.12
CA ARG A 15 10.87 -0.25 -7.11
C ARG A 15 10.32 -1.58 -7.64
N GLY A 16 9.04 -1.63 -8.01
CA GLY A 16 8.37 -2.85 -8.47
C GLY A 16 7.91 -3.77 -7.34
N TRP A 17 7.85 -3.30 -6.09
CA TRP A 17 7.36 -4.09 -4.97
C TRP A 17 5.84 -3.91 -4.85
N PRO A 18 5.02 -4.97 -5.02
CA PRO A 18 3.59 -4.83 -4.87
C PRO A 18 3.23 -4.50 -3.42
N ILE A 19 2.43 -3.46 -3.23
CA ILE A 19 2.01 -2.97 -1.92
C ILE A 19 0.49 -2.92 -1.78
N PHE A 20 0.01 -2.91 -0.54
CA PHE A 20 -1.39 -2.67 -0.20
C PHE A 20 -1.49 -1.91 1.14
N PRO A 21 -2.58 -1.15 1.36
CA PRO A 21 -2.80 -0.42 2.61
C PRO A 21 -3.23 -1.36 3.74
N ALA A 22 -2.59 -1.24 4.90
CA ALA A 22 -2.90 -2.01 6.10
C ALA A 22 -3.28 -1.11 7.29
N ARG A 23 -4.10 -1.67 8.19
CA ARG A 23 -4.51 -1.07 9.46
C ARG A 23 -3.40 -1.17 10.50
N VAL A 24 -3.62 -0.52 11.65
CA VAL A 24 -2.70 -0.57 12.81
C VAL A 24 -2.58 -1.98 13.38
N ASP A 25 -3.64 -2.78 13.31
CA ASP A 25 -3.67 -4.19 13.73
C ASP A 25 -3.07 -5.15 12.67
N LYS A 26 -2.46 -4.61 11.61
CA LYS A 26 -1.87 -5.32 10.47
C LYS A 26 -2.86 -6.08 9.59
N THR A 27 -4.17 -5.85 9.74
CA THR A 27 -5.15 -6.38 8.78
C THR A 27 -5.26 -5.46 7.55
N PRO A 28 -5.58 -5.99 6.36
CA PRO A 28 -5.70 -5.15 5.15
C PRO A 28 -6.89 -4.18 5.21
N TYR A 29 -6.77 -3.05 4.54
CA TYR A 29 -7.93 -2.21 4.21
C TYR A 29 -8.70 -2.71 2.97
N THR A 30 -8.01 -3.44 2.10
CA THR A 30 -8.55 -3.99 0.85
C THR A 30 -9.38 -5.26 1.11
N THR A 31 -10.25 -5.63 0.17
CA THR A 31 -11.15 -6.78 0.32
C THR A 31 -10.39 -8.11 0.21
N SER A 32 -9.48 -8.22 -0.75
CA SER A 32 -8.72 -9.45 -1.04
C SER A 32 -7.35 -9.45 -0.35
N GLY A 33 -7.05 -8.42 0.44
CA GLY A 33 -5.82 -8.30 1.21
C GLY A 33 -4.58 -8.25 0.32
N VAL A 34 -3.64 -9.16 0.59
CA VAL A 34 -2.40 -9.30 -0.18
C VAL A 34 -2.64 -9.54 -1.67
N LEU A 35 -3.76 -10.16 -2.05
CA LEU A 35 -4.10 -10.40 -3.46
C LEU A 35 -4.43 -9.12 -4.23
N ASP A 36 -4.74 -8.02 -3.52
CA ASP A 36 -4.95 -6.71 -4.13
C ASP A 36 -3.64 -5.90 -4.20
N ALA A 37 -2.49 -6.46 -3.79
CA ALA A 37 -1.21 -5.76 -3.82
C ALA A 37 -0.85 -5.33 -5.25
N THR A 38 -0.37 -4.09 -5.39
CA THR A 38 -0.13 -3.47 -6.70
C THR A 38 1.11 -2.62 -6.71
N THR A 39 1.66 -2.40 -7.91
CA THR A 39 2.70 -1.40 -8.20
C THR A 39 2.15 -0.21 -8.98
N ASP A 40 0.84 -0.17 -9.27
CA ASP A 40 0.20 0.93 -9.98
C ASP A 40 0.13 2.19 -9.09
N GLU A 41 0.92 3.20 -9.44
CA GLU A 41 0.96 4.50 -8.77
C GLU A 41 -0.42 5.13 -8.59
N ARG A 42 -1.31 5.04 -9.58
CA ARG A 42 -2.66 5.62 -9.46
C ARG A 42 -3.43 4.95 -8.34
N GLN A 43 -3.39 3.63 -8.29
CA GLN A 43 -4.09 2.86 -7.26
C GLN A 43 -3.55 3.17 -5.86
N VAL A 44 -2.23 3.31 -5.73
CA VAL A 44 -1.57 3.71 -4.47
C VAL A 44 -2.02 5.10 -4.02
N ARG A 45 -2.07 6.09 -4.92
CA ARG A 45 -2.56 7.44 -4.59
C ARG A 45 -4.03 7.42 -4.17
N GLU A 46 -4.87 6.63 -4.85
CA GLU A 46 -6.29 6.48 -4.50
C GLU A 46 -6.48 5.89 -3.10
N TRP A 47 -5.68 4.88 -2.72
CA TRP A 47 -5.75 4.30 -1.38
C TRP A 47 -5.36 5.28 -0.27
N TRP A 48 -4.27 6.04 -0.44
CA TRP A 48 -3.84 7.01 0.56
C TRP A 48 -4.67 8.30 0.56
N ALA A 49 -5.39 8.61 -0.53
CA ALA A 49 -6.45 9.62 -0.50
C ALA A 49 -7.63 9.18 0.38
N ARG A 50 -7.97 7.88 0.35
CA ARG A 50 -9.06 7.29 1.16
C ARG A 50 -8.65 7.04 2.61
N TRP A 51 -7.42 6.61 2.84
CA TRP A 51 -6.88 6.26 4.16
C TRP A 51 -5.50 6.89 4.36
N PRO A 52 -5.43 8.20 4.69
CA PRO A 52 -4.14 8.91 4.78
C PRO A 52 -3.18 8.34 5.83
N GLY A 53 -3.69 7.66 6.85
CA GLY A 53 -2.91 7.03 7.92
C GLY A 53 -2.70 5.51 7.77
N ALA A 54 -2.95 4.93 6.58
CA ALA A 54 -2.71 3.51 6.36
C ALA A 54 -1.22 3.17 6.43
N ASN A 55 -0.89 2.07 7.10
CA ASN A 55 0.44 1.48 7.03
C ASN A 55 0.68 0.88 5.64
N VAL A 56 1.95 0.81 5.24
CA VAL A 56 2.35 0.16 3.98
C VAL A 56 2.64 -1.32 4.26
N ALA A 57 1.92 -2.23 3.60
CA ALA A 57 2.24 -3.65 3.59
C ALA A 57 2.70 -4.07 2.19
N LEU A 58 3.59 -5.05 2.11
CA LEU A 58 4.15 -5.57 0.87
C LEU A 58 3.67 -7.01 0.65
N ASP A 59 3.43 -7.37 -0.61
CA ASP A 59 3.44 -8.77 -1.02
C ASP A 59 4.90 -9.20 -1.27
N VAL A 60 5.39 -10.11 -0.43
CA VAL A 60 6.76 -10.65 -0.51
C VAL A 60 6.83 -11.95 -1.32
N GLY A 61 5.71 -12.37 -1.91
CA GLY A 61 5.57 -13.67 -2.56
C GLY A 61 5.29 -14.81 -1.58
N GLY A 62 4.61 -15.84 -2.07
CA GLY A 62 4.49 -17.13 -1.38
C GLY A 62 5.76 -17.95 -1.52
N ALA A 63 6.07 -18.75 -0.48
CA ALA A 63 7.12 -19.77 -0.53
C ALA A 63 6.71 -20.98 -1.39
#